data_AF-G4CPG8-F1
#
_entry.id   AF-G4CPG8-F1
#
_cell.length_a   1.000
_cell.length_b   1.000
_cell.length_c   1.000
_cell.angle_alpha   90.00
_cell.angle_beta   90.00
_cell.angle_gamma   90.00
#
_symmetry.space_group_name_H-M   'P 1'
#
loop_
_entity.id
_entity.type
_entity.pdbx_description
1 polymer ?
#
loop_
_entity_poly.entity_id
_entity_poly.type
_entity_poly.pdbx_seq_one_letter_code
_entity_poly.pdbx_strand_id
1 'polypeptide(L)'
;MSSKTDHIISEVFRLTGLRISKDDPVMAVLLMQQQMFDESFVQLSSHQEQYAEAIAAHAENITAAAAKLETYREQLLVELAQQANSRIEETEDRVYASVSERVIRDVEKANTAFIDRLKKLLMFVSAAWVIGLLLLVGVVVFK
;
A
#
# COMPACT_ATOMS: atom_id res chain seq x y z
N MET A 1 -23.70 -15.04 63.45
CA MET A 1 -23.03 -13.84 64.01
C MET A 1 -21.85 -14.17 64.93
N SER A 2 -21.94 -15.13 65.87
CA SER A 2 -20.84 -15.41 66.83
C SER A 2 -19.48 -15.68 66.16
N SER A 3 -19.43 -16.54 65.14
CA SER A 3 -18.15 -16.94 64.52
C SER A 3 -17.35 -15.80 63.87
N LYS A 4 -18.00 -14.78 63.30
CA LYS A 4 -17.31 -13.65 62.66
C LYS A 4 -16.73 -12.69 63.70
N THR A 5 -17.48 -12.44 64.77
CA THR A 5 -17.03 -11.62 65.91
C THR A 5 -15.92 -12.31 66.69
N ASP A 6 -16.03 -13.61 66.91
CA ASP A 6 -15.00 -14.42 67.59
C ASP A 6 -13.67 -14.43 66.81
N HIS A 7 -13.74 -14.45 65.47
CA HIS A 7 -12.56 -14.32 64.60
C HIS A 7 -11.90 -12.94 64.71
N ILE A 8 -12.69 -11.84 64.68
CA ILE A 8 -12.16 -10.47 64.82
C ILE A 8 -11.50 -10.28 66.20
N ILE A 9 -12.13 -10.78 67.26
CA ILE A 9 -11.59 -10.72 68.63
C ILE A 9 -10.23 -11.44 68.70
N SER A 10 -10.14 -12.65 68.15
CA SER A 10 -8.88 -13.40 68.09
C SER A 10 -7.81 -12.64 67.30
N GLU A 11 -8.19 -12.02 66.20
CA GLU A 11 -7.23 -11.41 65.28
C GLU A 11 -6.71 -10.07 65.76
N VAL A 12 -7.55 -9.27 66.41
CA VAL A 12 -7.09 -8.05 67.08
C VAL A 12 -6.19 -8.39 68.26
N PHE A 13 -6.51 -9.43 69.04
CA PHE A 13 -5.62 -9.90 70.10
C PHE A 13 -4.28 -10.38 69.55
N ARG A 14 -4.28 -11.13 68.43
CA ARG A 14 -3.06 -11.61 67.77
C ARG A 14 -2.18 -10.47 67.26
N LEU A 15 -2.77 -9.43 66.68
CA LEU A 15 -2.04 -8.34 66.02
C LEU A 15 -1.64 -7.20 66.97
N THR A 16 -2.45 -6.94 68.01
CA THR A 16 -2.29 -5.76 68.87
C THR A 16 -2.11 -6.11 70.35
N GLY A 17 -2.36 -7.37 70.73
CA GLY A 17 -2.35 -7.81 72.14
C GLY A 17 -3.55 -7.34 72.97
N LEU A 18 -4.47 -6.55 72.40
CA LEU A 18 -5.63 -6.01 73.10
C LEU A 18 -6.75 -7.04 73.19
N ARG A 19 -7.31 -7.21 74.39
CA ARG A 19 -8.49 -8.05 74.63
C ARG A 19 -9.74 -7.20 74.46
N ILE A 20 -10.54 -7.52 73.45
CA ILE A 20 -11.82 -6.89 73.18
C ILE A 20 -12.96 -7.87 73.43
N SER A 21 -14.09 -7.38 73.92
CA SER A 21 -15.32 -8.16 74.11
C SER A 21 -16.34 -7.87 73.01
N LYS A 22 -17.38 -8.70 72.92
CA LYS A 22 -18.49 -8.52 71.96
C LYS A 22 -19.29 -7.25 72.20
N ASP A 23 -19.38 -6.81 73.46
CA ASP A 23 -20.13 -5.63 73.87
C ASP A 23 -19.29 -4.33 73.86
N ASP A 24 -18.02 -4.42 73.44
CA ASP A 24 -17.15 -3.26 73.36
C ASP A 24 -17.57 -2.37 72.17
N PRO A 25 -17.72 -1.04 72.34
CA PRO A 25 -18.00 -0.13 71.23
C PRO A 25 -16.96 -0.21 70.10
N VAL A 26 -15.71 -0.58 70.39
CA VAL A 26 -14.68 -0.79 69.37
C VAL A 26 -15.02 -1.96 68.44
N MET A 27 -15.70 -3.00 68.94
CA MET A 27 -16.16 -4.12 68.13
C MET A 27 -17.18 -3.67 67.06
N ALA A 28 -18.08 -2.75 67.41
CA ALA A 28 -19.04 -2.19 66.46
C ALA A 28 -18.33 -1.42 65.34
N VAL A 29 -17.30 -0.64 65.67
CA VAL A 29 -16.49 0.10 64.68
C VAL A 29 -15.74 -0.84 63.75
N LEU A 30 -15.13 -1.91 64.29
CA LEU A 30 -14.41 -2.91 63.49
C LEU A 30 -15.34 -3.66 62.52
N LEU A 31 -16.56 -4.00 62.97
CA LEU A 31 -17.56 -4.62 62.12
C LEU A 31 -18.05 -3.67 61.01
N MET A 32 -18.27 -2.39 61.33
CA MET A 32 -18.63 -1.39 60.33
C MET A 32 -17.51 -1.16 59.30
N GLN A 33 -16.25 -1.09 59.74
CA GLN A 33 -15.11 -0.98 58.82
C GLN A 33 -15.00 -2.21 57.91
N GLN A 34 -15.15 -3.41 58.47
CA GLN A 34 -15.10 -4.63 57.66
C GLN A 34 -16.17 -4.63 56.59
N GLN A 35 -17.38 -4.20 56.92
CA GLN A 35 -18.46 -4.07 55.94
C GLN A 35 -18.14 -3.04 54.85
N MET A 36 -17.60 -1.87 55.21
CA MET A 36 -17.17 -0.86 54.22
C MET A 36 -16.08 -1.40 53.28
N PHE A 37 -15.13 -2.19 53.80
CA PHE A 37 -14.09 -2.81 52.97
C PHE A 37 -14.66 -3.89 52.05
N ASP A 38 -15.55 -4.75 52.54
CA ASP A 38 -16.22 -5.78 51.73
C ASP A 38 -17.00 -5.12 50.57
N GLU A 39 -17.77 -4.06 50.84
CA GLU A 39 -18.50 -3.30 49.81
C GLU A 39 -17.57 -2.63 48.80
N SER A 40 -16.46 -2.04 49.26
CA SER A 40 -15.45 -1.42 48.39
C SER A 40 -14.75 -2.45 47.50
N PHE A 41 -14.48 -3.65 48.01
CA PHE A 41 -13.84 -4.72 47.25
C PHE A 41 -14.76 -5.26 46.16
N VAL A 42 -16.05 -5.43 46.46
CA VAL A 42 -17.07 -5.84 45.48
C VAL A 42 -17.21 -4.80 44.37
N GLN A 43 -17.19 -3.51 44.72
CA GLN A 43 -17.22 -2.42 43.75
C GLN A 43 -15.95 -2.38 42.90
N LEU A 44 -14.77 -2.65 43.47
CA LEU A 44 -13.51 -2.69 42.73
C LEU A 44 -13.48 -3.87 41.74
N SER A 45 -13.95 -5.06 42.16
CA SER A 45 -13.99 -6.24 41.29
C SER A 45 -14.96 -6.05 40.11
N SER A 46 -16.11 -5.41 40.34
CA SER A 46 -17.06 -5.16 39.25
C SER A 46 -16.52 -4.14 38.23
N HIS A 47 -15.77 -3.13 38.68
CA HIS A 47 -15.08 -2.22 37.78
C HIS A 47 -13.93 -2.91 37.03
N GLN A 48 -13.18 -3.83 37.66
CA GLN A 48 -12.14 -4.58 36.98
C GLN A 48 -12.68 -5.42 35.81
N GLU A 49 -13.81 -6.10 35.99
CA GLU A 49 -14.45 -6.84 34.89
C GLU A 49 -14.87 -5.91 33.74
N GLN A 50 -15.48 -4.76 34.06
CA GLN A 50 -15.86 -3.77 33.06
C GLN A 50 -14.65 -3.19 32.31
N TYR A 51 -13.54 -2.92 33.00
CA TYR A 51 -12.31 -2.46 32.35
C TYR A 51 -11.70 -3.54 31.47
N ALA A 52 -11.70 -4.81 31.90
CA ALA A 52 -11.20 -5.92 31.10
C ALA A 52 -12.05 -6.11 29.83
N GLU A 53 -13.37 -6.03 29.94
CA GLU A 53 -14.29 -6.11 28.80
C GLU A 53 -14.10 -4.94 27.82
N ALA A 54 -13.95 -3.71 28.34
CA ALA A 54 -13.68 -2.54 27.52
C ALA A 54 -12.33 -2.63 26.79
N ILE A 55 -11.28 -3.15 27.45
CA ILE A 55 -9.97 -3.38 26.83
C ILE A 55 -10.07 -4.46 25.75
N ALA A 56 -10.78 -5.55 26.00
CA ALA A 56 -10.98 -6.62 25.03
C ALA A 56 -11.72 -6.11 23.77
N ALA A 57 -12.82 -5.35 23.96
CA ALA A 57 -13.54 -4.72 22.86
C ALA A 57 -12.67 -3.73 22.08
N HIS A 58 -11.82 -2.95 22.76
CA HIS A 58 -10.87 -2.07 22.08
C HIS A 58 -9.81 -2.83 21.29
N ALA A 59 -9.28 -3.92 21.83
CA ALA A 59 -8.29 -4.77 21.15
C ALA A 59 -8.89 -5.43 19.89
N GLU A 60 -10.13 -5.90 19.96
CA GLU A 60 -10.85 -6.43 18.80
C GLU A 60 -11.04 -5.36 17.71
N ASN A 61 -11.46 -4.15 18.11
CA ASN A 61 -11.60 -3.03 17.19
C ASN A 61 -10.27 -2.64 16.50
N ILE A 62 -9.15 -2.63 17.24
CA ILE A 62 -7.82 -2.36 16.68
C ILE A 62 -7.44 -3.46 15.69
N THR A 63 -7.71 -4.72 16.02
CA THR A 63 -7.40 -5.87 15.15
C THR A 63 -8.22 -5.81 13.86
N ALA A 64 -9.51 -5.49 13.96
CA ALA A 64 -10.38 -5.31 12.80
C ALA A 64 -9.94 -4.12 11.93
N ALA A 65 -9.49 -3.02 12.54
CA ALA A 65 -8.94 -1.88 11.81
C ALA A 65 -7.62 -2.22 11.10
N ALA A 66 -6.76 -3.01 11.74
CA ALA A 66 -5.51 -3.50 11.15
C ALA A 66 -5.79 -4.41 9.94
N ALA A 67 -6.76 -5.33 10.05
CA ALA A 67 -7.17 -6.18 8.93
C ALA A 67 -7.72 -5.37 7.74
N LYS A 68 -8.54 -4.34 8.01
CA LYS A 68 -9.03 -3.42 6.95
C LYS A 68 -7.90 -2.66 6.27
N LEU A 69 -6.90 -2.20 7.04
CA LEU A 69 -5.72 -1.52 6.49
C LEU A 69 -4.89 -2.45 5.59
N GLU A 70 -4.76 -3.72 5.96
CA GLU A 70 -4.07 -4.73 5.15
C GLU A 70 -4.82 -4.99 3.83
N THR A 71 -6.14 -5.18 3.88
CA THR A 71 -6.96 -5.32 2.66
C THR A 71 -6.87 -4.09 1.77
N TYR A 72 -6.90 -2.89 2.36
CA TYR A 72 -6.79 -1.64 1.60
C TYR A 72 -5.40 -1.50 0.94
N ARG A 73 -4.34 -1.95 1.61
CA ARG A 73 -2.98 -1.97 1.04
C ARG A 73 -2.89 -2.88 -0.18
N GLU A 74 -3.48 -4.06 -0.14
CA GLU A 74 -3.50 -4.98 -1.28
C GLU A 74 -4.25 -4.37 -2.47
N GLN A 75 -5.42 -3.77 -2.24
CA GLN A 75 -6.19 -3.09 -3.29
C GLN A 75 -5.41 -1.94 -3.93
N LEU A 76 -4.75 -1.11 -3.12
CA LEU A 76 -3.96 0.02 -3.60
C LEU A 76 -2.77 -0.43 -4.45
N LEU A 77 -2.12 -1.55 -4.10
CA LEU A 77 -1.04 -2.12 -4.90
C LEU A 77 -1.54 -2.64 -6.26
N VAL A 78 -2.72 -3.25 -6.30
CA VAL A 78 -3.35 -3.69 -7.56
C VAL A 78 -3.71 -2.48 -8.44
N GLU A 79 -4.33 -1.45 -7.86
CA GLU A 79 -4.67 -0.22 -8.59
C GLU A 79 -3.43 0.49 -9.13
N LEU A 80 -2.36 0.58 -8.34
CA LEU A 80 -1.09 1.18 -8.77
C LEU A 80 -0.44 0.38 -9.91
N ALA A 81 -0.43 -0.97 -9.82
CA ALA A 81 0.11 -1.82 -10.87
C ALA A 81 -0.69 -1.67 -12.18
N GLN A 82 -2.02 -1.66 -12.08
CA GLN A 82 -2.90 -1.49 -13.24
C GLN A 82 -2.75 -0.10 -13.86
N GLN A 83 -2.66 0.96 -13.05
CA GLN A 83 -2.46 2.33 -13.53
C GLN A 83 -1.07 2.53 -14.14
N ALA A 84 -0.04 1.89 -13.59
CA ALA A 84 1.30 1.92 -14.17
C ALA A 84 1.31 1.20 -15.53
N ASN A 85 0.66 0.04 -15.62
CA ASN A 85 0.58 -0.72 -16.87
C ASN A 85 -0.17 0.03 -17.98
N SER A 86 -1.31 0.65 -17.66
CA SER A 86 -2.07 1.43 -18.65
C SER A 86 -1.30 2.65 -19.15
N ARG A 87 -0.56 3.33 -18.26
CA ARG A 87 0.30 4.45 -18.67
C ARG A 87 1.46 4.01 -19.54
N ILE A 88 2.03 2.83 -19.30
CA ILE A 88 3.09 2.26 -20.14
C ILE A 88 2.53 1.94 -21.52
N GLU A 89 1.41 1.24 -21.60
CA GLU A 89 0.77 0.85 -22.87
C GLU A 89 0.39 2.08 -23.72
N GLU A 90 -0.23 3.10 -23.11
CA GLU A 90 -0.59 4.34 -23.81
C GLU A 90 0.65 5.12 -24.29
N THR A 91 1.75 5.06 -23.54
CA THR A 91 3.01 5.70 -23.93
C THR A 91 3.70 4.92 -25.05
N GLU A 92 3.70 3.59 -24.98
CA GLU A 92 4.32 2.71 -25.97
C GLU A 92 3.61 2.83 -27.32
N ASP A 93 2.28 2.80 -27.35
CA ASP A 93 1.50 2.97 -28.58
C ASP A 93 1.73 4.33 -29.23
N ARG A 94 1.78 5.40 -28.44
CA ARG A 94 2.07 6.75 -28.96
C ARG A 94 3.48 6.86 -29.51
N VAL A 95 4.46 6.28 -28.82
CA VAL A 95 5.85 6.26 -29.29
C VAL A 95 5.95 5.44 -30.57
N TYR A 96 5.38 4.24 -30.62
CA TYR A 96 5.40 3.39 -31.79
C TYR A 96 4.70 4.05 -33.00
N ALA A 97 3.53 4.65 -32.80
CA ALA A 97 2.83 5.38 -33.86
C ALA A 97 3.67 6.55 -34.40
N SER A 98 4.26 7.37 -33.52
CA SER A 98 5.05 8.54 -33.92
C SER A 98 6.38 8.17 -34.59
N VAL A 99 7.03 7.09 -34.14
CA VAL A 99 8.28 6.59 -34.73
C VAL A 99 7.99 5.91 -36.06
N SER A 100 6.95 5.07 -36.15
CA SER A 100 6.53 4.40 -37.38
C SER A 100 6.20 5.42 -38.48
N GLU A 101 5.43 6.46 -38.18
CA GLU A 101 5.10 7.52 -39.14
C GLU A 101 6.37 8.25 -39.64
N ARG A 102 7.32 8.53 -38.73
CA ARG A 102 8.60 9.15 -39.09
C ARG A 102 9.44 8.24 -39.97
N VAL A 103 9.57 6.96 -39.61
CA VAL A 103 10.34 5.97 -40.37
C VAL A 103 9.76 5.80 -41.76
N ILE A 104 8.44 5.66 -41.91
CA ILE A 104 7.77 5.57 -43.21
C ILE A 104 8.09 6.79 -44.07
N ARG A 105 7.95 8.00 -43.50
CA ARG A 105 8.21 9.26 -44.21
C ARG A 105 9.67 9.41 -44.63
N ASP A 106 10.61 9.01 -43.77
CA ASP A 106 12.05 9.09 -44.06
C ASP A 106 12.45 8.05 -45.11
N VAL A 107 11.88 6.84 -45.07
CA VAL A 107 12.07 5.81 -46.09
C VAL A 107 11.51 6.27 -47.43
N GLU A 108 10.33 6.88 -47.47
CA GLU A 108 9.73 7.39 -48.70
C GLU A 108 10.57 8.52 -49.33
N LYS A 109 11.07 9.45 -48.51
CA LYS A 109 12.01 10.51 -48.96
C LYS A 109 13.33 9.93 -49.47
N ALA A 110 13.90 8.95 -48.77
CA ALA A 110 15.13 8.31 -49.20
C ALA A 110 14.94 7.56 -50.52
N ASN A 111 13.81 6.86 -50.68
CA ASN A 111 13.49 6.10 -51.88
C ASN A 111 13.23 7.01 -53.09
N THR A 112 12.46 8.09 -52.92
CA THR A 112 12.24 9.10 -53.98
C THR A 112 13.56 9.77 -54.40
N ALA A 113 14.41 10.16 -53.45
CA ALA A 113 15.73 10.69 -53.75
C ALA A 113 16.64 9.68 -54.47
N PHE A 114 16.55 8.40 -54.12
CA PHE A 114 17.31 7.33 -54.78
C PHE A 114 16.83 7.11 -56.22
N ILE A 115 15.52 7.04 -56.43
CA ILE A 115 14.91 6.93 -57.76
C ILE A 115 15.30 8.13 -58.64
N ASP A 116 15.29 9.35 -58.11
CA ASP A 116 15.69 10.53 -58.87
C ASP A 116 17.17 10.51 -59.26
N ARG A 117 18.05 10.05 -58.35
CA ARG A 117 19.47 9.83 -58.67
C ARG A 117 19.64 8.78 -59.76
N LEU A 118 18.90 7.68 -59.70
CA LEU A 118 18.92 6.64 -60.72
C LEU A 118 18.44 7.16 -62.08
N LYS A 119 17.33 7.91 -62.13
CA LYS A 119 16.84 8.54 -63.36
C LYS A 119 17.89 9.48 -63.96
N LYS A 120 18.54 10.29 -63.13
CA LYS A 120 19.58 11.22 -63.56
C LYS A 120 20.79 10.48 -64.15
N LEU A 121 21.23 9.39 -63.51
CA LEU A 121 22.30 8.53 -64.04
C LEU A 121 21.91 7.89 -65.38
N LEU A 122 20.69 7.37 -65.48
CA LEU A 122 20.19 6.77 -66.72
C LEU A 122 20.16 7.79 -67.88
N MET A 123 19.76 9.03 -67.61
CA MET A 123 19.77 10.12 -68.59
C MET A 123 21.19 10.46 -69.08
N PHE A 124 22.18 10.45 -68.19
CA PHE A 124 23.57 10.66 -68.62
C PHE A 124 24.11 9.51 -69.47
N VAL A 125 23.78 8.26 -69.11
CA VAL A 125 24.20 7.08 -69.89
C VAL A 125 23.55 7.08 -71.28
N SER A 126 22.27 7.40 -71.39
CA SER A 126 21.60 7.49 -72.69
C SER A 126 22.14 8.62 -73.55
N ALA A 127 22.42 9.80 -72.96
CA ALA A 127 23.06 10.90 -73.67
C ALA A 127 24.46 10.54 -74.19
N ALA A 128 25.28 9.87 -73.36
CA ALA A 128 26.61 9.42 -73.76
C ALA A 128 26.54 8.40 -74.92
N TRP A 129 25.57 7.49 -74.89
CA TRP A 129 25.32 6.55 -75.98
C TRP A 129 24.94 7.25 -77.29
N VAL A 130 24.05 8.24 -77.24
CA VAL A 130 23.65 9.03 -78.43
C VAL A 130 24.86 9.76 -79.03
N ILE A 131 25.68 10.40 -78.18
CA ILE A 131 26.88 11.10 -78.63
C ILE A 131 27.88 10.12 -79.25
N GLY A 132 28.10 8.97 -78.62
CA GLY A 132 28.98 7.92 -79.16
C GLY A 132 28.52 7.42 -80.52
N LEU A 133 27.20 7.23 -80.70
CA LEU A 133 26.62 6.79 -81.97
C LEU A 133 26.74 7.87 -83.05
N LEU A 134 26.56 9.14 -82.70
CA LEU A 134 26.77 10.28 -83.59
C LEU A 134 28.23 10.39 -84.08
N LEU A 135 29.20 10.21 -83.18
CA LEU A 135 30.62 10.19 -83.54
C LEU A 135 30.96 9.01 -84.45
N LEU A 136 30.39 7.83 -84.19
CA LEU A 136 30.60 6.64 -85.01
C LEU A 136 30.05 6.86 -86.44
N VAL A 137 28.83 7.36 -86.56
CA VAL A 137 28.23 7.71 -87.86
C VAL A 137 29.05 8.80 -88.57
N GLY A 138 29.50 9.83 -87.85
CA GLY A 138 30.35 10.88 -88.40
C GLY A 138 31.66 10.32 -88.97
N VAL A 139 32.33 9.43 -88.25
CA VAL A 139 33.56 8.77 -88.72
C VAL A 139 33.30 7.87 -89.92
N VAL A 140 32.17 7.16 -89.98
CA VAL A 140 31.83 6.28 -91.11
C VAL A 140 31.45 7.07 -92.37
N VAL A 141 30.79 8.22 -92.22
CA VAL A 141 30.35 9.07 -93.35
C VAL A 141 31.50 9.91 -93.91
N PHE A 142 32.46 10.35 -93.08
CA PHE A 142 33.60 11.17 -93.50
C PHE A 142 34.88 10.35 -93.82
N LYS A 143 34.81 9.01 -93.86
CA LYS A 143 35.90 8.10 -94.23
C LYS A 143 35.68 7.53 -95.62
#